data_AF-A0A2P6QVX7-F1
#
_entry.id   AF-A0A2P6QVX7-F1
#
_cell.length_a   1.000
_cell.length_b   1.000
_cell.length_c   1.000
_cell.angle_alpha   90.00
_cell.angle_beta   90.00
_cell.angle_gamma   90.00
#
_symmetry.space_group_name_H-M   'P 1'
#
loop_
_entity.id
_entity.type
_entity.pdbx_description
1 polymer ?
#
loop_
_entity_poly.entity_id
_entity_poly.type
_entity_poly.pdbx_seq_one_letter_code
_entity_poly.pdbx_strand_id
1 'polypeptide(L)'
;MQDNIGVRGTWSEFIDYLVNSIKSKDTKLVLEGPSNSDGAIAAKLVAQKAKGMPKISIAITKLVGSTAIEAIANLSLHLFKEFKRINESYVEEHEQSIQLSKVVSAEKERNDSI
;
A
#
# COMPACT_ATOMS: atom_id res chain seq x y z
N MET A 1 -4.47 29.92 -0.88
CA MET A 1 -3.80 29.48 -2.13
C MET A 1 -4.60 28.32 -2.66
N GLN A 2 -5.24 28.45 -3.82
CA GLN A 2 -5.97 27.36 -4.46
C GLN A 2 -4.97 26.63 -5.34
N ASP A 3 -4.74 25.34 -5.09
CA ASP A 3 -3.91 24.57 -6.01
C ASP A 3 -4.66 24.34 -7.33
N ASN A 4 -3.92 24.02 -8.40
CA ASN A 4 -4.48 23.80 -9.74
C ASN A 4 -5.41 22.57 -9.81
N ILE A 5 -5.54 21.81 -8.72
CA ILE A 5 -6.36 20.60 -8.60
C ILE A 5 -7.68 20.93 -7.90
N GLY A 6 -7.80 22.09 -7.25
CA GLY A 6 -9.02 22.52 -6.55
C GLY A 6 -9.11 22.02 -5.12
N VAL A 7 -8.01 21.49 -4.56
CA VAL A 7 -7.90 21.25 -3.12
C VAL A 7 -7.55 22.59 -2.47
N ARG A 8 -8.38 23.00 -1.51
CA ARG A 8 -8.15 24.22 -0.73
C ARG A 8 -7.51 23.81 0.58
N GLY A 9 -6.41 24.47 0.94
CA GLY A 9 -5.73 24.20 2.20
C GLY A 9 -4.26 24.59 2.18
N THR A 10 -3.59 24.17 3.23
CA THR A 10 -2.14 24.16 3.42
C THR A 10 -1.49 23.05 2.60
N TRP A 11 -0.17 23.12 2.46
CA TRP A 11 0.61 22.08 1.79
C TRP A 11 0.46 20.70 2.44
N SER A 12 0.39 20.64 3.77
CA SER A 12 0.20 19.37 4.50
C SER A 12 -1.13 18.72 4.12
N GLU A 13 -2.20 19.50 4.09
CA GLU A 13 -3.53 19.01 3.71
C GLU A 13 -3.56 18.49 2.27
N PHE A 14 -2.80 19.12 1.37
CA PHE A 14 -2.61 18.61 0.01
C PHE A 14 -1.86 17.27 -0.01
N ILE A 15 -0.78 17.13 0.75
CA ILE A 15 -0.01 15.87 0.83
C ILE A 15 -0.87 14.75 1.44
N ASP A 16 -1.62 15.04 2.50
CA ASP A 16 -2.55 14.10 3.09
C ASP A 16 -3.64 13.70 2.09
N TYR A 17 -4.17 14.65 1.32
CA TYR A 17 -5.12 14.39 0.25
C TYR A 17 -4.51 13.50 -0.85
N LEU A 18 -3.28 13.77 -1.27
CA LEU A 18 -2.54 12.96 -2.26
C LEU A 18 -2.34 11.53 -1.78
N VAL A 19 -1.82 11.35 -0.56
CA VAL A 19 -1.57 10.02 0.03
C VAL A 19 -2.86 9.23 0.16
N ASN A 20 -3.93 9.87 0.65
CA ASN A 20 -5.25 9.24 0.76
C ASN A 20 -5.87 8.93 -0.61
N SER A 21 -5.61 9.76 -1.62
CA SER A 21 -6.05 9.49 -2.99
C SER A 21 -5.35 8.25 -3.55
N ILE A 22 -4.03 8.13 -3.38
CA ILE A 22 -3.25 6.98 -3.89
C ILE A 22 -3.65 5.68 -3.17
N LYS A 23 -3.89 5.74 -1.86
CA LYS A 23 -4.33 4.59 -1.05
C LYS A 23 -5.80 4.21 -1.27
N SER A 24 -6.58 5.04 -1.96
CA SER A 24 -7.98 4.74 -2.26
C SER A 24 -8.12 3.59 -3.25
N LYS A 25 -9.32 3.00 -3.32
CA LYS A 25 -9.68 2.01 -4.34
C LYS A 25 -9.83 2.61 -5.75
N ASP A 26 -9.85 3.94 -5.87
CA ASP A 26 -10.04 4.68 -7.12
C ASP A 26 -8.70 5.13 -7.74
N THR A 27 -7.61 4.41 -7.46
CA THR A 27 -6.30 4.62 -8.08
C THR A 27 -6.11 3.73 -9.30
N LYS A 28 -5.71 4.32 -10.42
CA LYS A 28 -5.50 3.65 -11.70
C LYS A 28 -4.13 3.97 -12.27
N LEU A 29 -3.47 2.95 -12.80
CA LEU A 29 -2.30 3.11 -13.65
C LEU A 29 -2.75 3.10 -15.11
N VAL A 30 -2.57 4.23 -15.79
CA VAL A 30 -2.88 4.36 -17.22
C VAL A 30 -1.58 4.22 -17.99
N LEU A 31 -1.51 3.20 -18.84
CA LEU A 31 -0.40 2.96 -19.76
C LEU A 31 -0.78 3.52 -21.12
N GLU A 32 0.09 4.32 -21.70
CA GLU A 32 -0.09 4.94 -23.00
C GLU A 32 0.95 4.37 -23.97
N GLY A 33 0.51 4.05 -25.19
CA GLY A 33 1.35 3.50 -26.25
C GLY A 33 0.59 2.62 -27.22
N PRO A 34 1.14 2.40 -28.42
CA PRO A 34 0.51 1.54 -29.40
C PRO A 34 0.63 0.07 -28.95
N SER A 35 -0.45 -0.69 -29.11
CA SER A 35 -0.58 -2.08 -28.61
C SER A 35 0.41 -3.07 -29.22
N ASN A 36 1.06 -2.70 -30.32
CA ASN A 36 2.06 -3.47 -31.05
C ASN A 36 3.51 -3.12 -30.67
N SER A 37 3.73 -2.25 -29.68
CA SER A 37 5.07 -1.93 -29.17
C SER A 37 5.50 -2.84 -28.02
N ASP A 38 6.81 -2.93 -27.78
CA ASP A 38 7.45 -3.72 -26.71
C ASP A 38 7.24 -3.07 -25.31
N GLY A 39 5.98 -2.71 -25.01
CA GLY A 39 5.54 -2.10 -23.77
C GLY A 39 5.11 -0.63 -23.88
N ALA A 40 4.66 -0.07 -22.77
CA ALA A 40 4.17 1.31 -22.71
C ALA A 40 5.28 2.35 -23.00
N ILE A 41 4.94 3.39 -23.76
CA ILE A 41 5.83 4.53 -24.06
C ILE A 41 5.71 5.63 -22.99
N ALA A 42 4.55 5.73 -22.35
CA ALA A 42 4.30 6.63 -21.24
C ALA A 42 3.33 5.99 -20.25
N ALA A 43 3.35 6.46 -19.03
CA ALA A 43 2.39 6.04 -18.02
C ALA A 43 1.99 7.23 -17.15
N LYS A 44 0.80 7.17 -16.57
CA LYS A 44 0.37 8.11 -15.53
C LYS A 44 -0.40 7.40 -14.43
N LEU A 45 -0.14 7.81 -13.20
CA LEU A 45 -0.95 7.47 -12.05
C LEU A 45 -2.12 8.44 -11.99
N VAL A 46 -3.35 7.93 -12.03
CA VAL A 46 -4.56 8.72 -11.85
C VAL A 46 -5.23 8.26 -10.57
N ALA A 47 -5.33 9.14 -9.57
CA ALA A 47 -5.88 8.83 -8.27
C ALA A 47 -6.99 9.80 -7.89
N GLN A 48 -7.98 9.31 -7.14
CA GLN A 48 -9.11 10.10 -6.68
C GLN A 48 -9.49 9.64 -5.28
N LYS A 49 -9.53 10.53 -4.28
CA LYS A 49 -9.87 10.13 -2.90
C LYS A 49 -11.25 9.47 -2.78
N ALA A 50 -12.25 9.99 -3.50
CA ALA A 50 -13.60 9.46 -3.59
C ALA A 50 -14.34 10.02 -4.81
N LYS A 51 -15.38 9.33 -5.29
CA LYS A 51 -16.22 9.80 -6.40
C LYS A 51 -16.73 11.24 -6.14
N GLY A 52 -16.48 12.12 -7.12
CA GLY A 52 -16.86 13.54 -7.05
C GLY A 52 -15.76 14.47 -6.51
N MET A 53 -14.69 13.92 -5.93
CA MET A 53 -13.53 14.70 -5.47
C MET A 53 -12.55 14.99 -6.62
N PRO A 54 -11.67 16.00 -6.50
CA PRO A 54 -10.64 16.26 -7.50
C PRO A 54 -9.74 15.06 -7.83
N LYS A 55 -9.41 14.90 -9.11
CA LYS A 55 -8.49 13.86 -9.58
C LYS A 55 -7.07 14.40 -9.60
N ILE A 56 -6.13 13.57 -9.16
CA ILE A 56 -4.70 13.83 -9.29
C ILE A 56 -4.17 12.95 -10.41
N SER A 57 -3.38 13.55 -11.31
CA SER A 57 -2.66 12.82 -12.36
C SER A 57 -1.17 13.11 -12.27
N ILE A 58 -0.36 12.06 -12.14
CA ILE A 58 1.09 12.16 -12.04
C ILE A 58 1.67 11.36 -13.20
N ALA A 59 2.44 12.02 -14.07
CA ALA A 59 3.17 11.35 -15.13
C ALA A 59 4.31 10.50 -14.55
N ILE A 60 4.47 9.29 -15.06
CA ILE A 60 5.49 8.34 -14.65
C ILE A 60 6.47 8.17 -15.79
N THR A 61 7.76 8.30 -15.48
CA THR A 61 8.83 8.12 -16.46
C THR A 61 9.29 6.66 -16.45
N LYS A 62 9.47 6.08 -17.64
CA LYS A 62 10.00 4.72 -17.79
C LYS A 62 11.45 4.67 -17.33
N LEU A 63 11.75 3.80 -16.37
CA LEU A 63 13.13 3.45 -16.02
C LEU A 63 13.65 2.40 -17.01
N VAL A 64 14.92 2.51 -17.40
CA VAL A 64 15.59 1.58 -18.30
C VAL A 64 16.98 1.21 -17.78
N GLY A 65 17.54 0.10 -18.27
CA GLY A 65 18.90 -0.33 -17.95
C GLY A 65 19.12 -0.66 -16.47
N SER A 66 20.32 -0.34 -15.97
CA SER A 66 20.73 -0.63 -14.58
C SER A 66 19.83 0.04 -13.55
N THR A 67 19.36 1.27 -13.81
CA THR A 67 18.46 2.01 -12.91
C THR A 67 17.15 1.26 -12.65
N ALA A 68 16.59 0.62 -13.69
CA ALA A 68 15.37 -0.17 -13.55
C ALA A 68 15.62 -1.45 -12.73
N ILE A 69 16.75 -2.12 -12.99
CA ILE A 69 17.14 -3.34 -12.27
C ILE A 69 17.35 -3.04 -10.79
N GLU A 70 18.07 -1.96 -10.47
CA GLU A 70 18.31 -1.54 -9.09
C GLU A 70 17.01 -1.15 -8.38
N ALA A 71 16.13 -0.41 -9.05
CA ALA A 71 14.83 -0.05 -8.50
C ALA A 71 14.00 -1.30 -8.13
N ILE A 72 13.97 -2.31 -9.01
CA ILE A 72 13.27 -3.58 -8.77
C ILE A 72 13.95 -4.36 -7.64
N ALA A 73 15.28 -4.42 -7.61
CA ALA A 73 16.02 -5.11 -6.55
C ALA A 73 15.74 -4.49 -5.17
N ASN A 74 15.77 -3.16 -5.07
CA ASN A 74 15.46 -2.43 -3.85
C ASN A 74 14.00 -2.62 -3.42
N LEU A 75 13.05 -2.55 -4.36
CA LEU A 75 11.64 -2.83 -4.07
C LEU A 75 11.45 -4.25 -3.53
N SER A 76 12.05 -5.24 -4.19
CA SER A 76 11.95 -6.66 -3.84
C SER A 76 12.54 -6.93 -2.46
N LEU A 77 13.70 -6.35 -2.16
CA LEU A 77 14.35 -6.47 -0.86
C LEU A 77 13.50 -5.87 0.26
N HIS A 78 12.92 -4.69 0.06
CA HIS A 78 12.05 -4.07 1.05
C HIS A 78 10.76 -4.88 1.29
N LEU A 79 10.11 -5.35 0.23
CA LEU A 79 8.93 -6.21 0.34
C LEU A 79 9.24 -7.49 1.12
N PHE A 80 10.38 -8.13 0.84
CA PHE A 80 10.80 -9.32 1.57
C PHE A 80 11.06 -9.04 3.05
N LYS A 81 11.74 -7.93 3.37
CA LYS A 81 11.99 -7.53 4.77
C LYS A 81 10.68 -7.28 5.54
N GLU A 82 9.74 -6.56 4.93
CA GLU A 82 8.44 -6.31 5.56
C GLU A 82 7.61 -7.59 5.72
N PHE A 83 7.60 -8.46 4.71
CA PHE A 83 6.96 -9.77 4.82
C PHE A 83 7.55 -10.58 5.97
N LYS A 84 8.88 -10.68 6.04
CA LYS A 84 9.57 -11.41 7.10
C LYS A 84 9.20 -10.88 8.49
N ARG A 85 9.23 -9.55 8.67
CA ARG A 85 8.84 -8.88 9.92
C ARG A 85 7.41 -9.21 10.33
N ILE A 86 6.46 -9.10 9.40
CA ILE A 86 5.04 -9.40 9.66
C ILE A 86 4.87 -10.89 10.01
N ASN A 87 5.53 -11.78 9.28
CA ASN A 87 5.45 -13.21 9.52
C ASN A 87 6.01 -13.61 10.88
N GLU A 88 7.16 -13.04 11.29
CA GLU A 88 7.74 -13.26 12.61
C GLU A 88 6.78 -12.81 13.72
N SER A 89 6.23 -11.60 13.61
CA SER A 89 5.22 -11.08 14.54
C SER A 89 3.97 -11.97 14.61
N TYR A 90 3.50 -12.47 13.47
CA TYR A 90 2.34 -13.36 13.39
C TYR A 90 2.61 -14.70 14.08
N VAL A 91 3.79 -15.29 13.88
CA VAL A 91 4.17 -16.55 14.53
C VAL A 91 4.22 -16.40 16.05
N GLU A 92 4.78 -15.30 16.55
CA GLU A 92 4.80 -14.99 17.98
C GLU A 92 3.39 -14.82 18.56
N GLU A 93 2.54 -14.04 17.90
CA GLU A 93 1.14 -13.83 18.31
C GLU A 93 0.35 -15.15 18.31
N HIS A 94 0.54 -15.98 17.28
CA HIS A 94 -0.13 -17.27 17.17
C HIS A 94 0.26 -18.22 18.30
N GLU A 95 1.56 -18.29 18.65
CA GLU A 95 2.01 -19.11 19.79
C GLU A 95 1.40 -18.60 21.10
N GLN A 96 1.39 -17.28 21.34
CA GLN A 96 0.75 -16.69 22.51
C GLN A 96 -0.74 -17.03 22.59
N SER A 97 -1.45 -16.97 21.46
CA SER A 97 -2.87 -17.35 21.37
C SER A 97 -3.11 -18.81 21.75
N ILE A 98 -2.24 -19.74 21.31
CA ILE A 98 -2.33 -21.15 21.70
C ILE A 98 -2.14 -21.30 23.21
N GLN A 99 -1.14 -20.64 23.79
CA GLN A 99 -0.87 -20.72 25.23
C GLN A 99 -2.04 -20.16 26.06
N LEU A 100 -2.58 -19.01 25.67
CA LEU A 100 -3.76 -18.42 26.31
C LEU A 100 -4.98 -19.34 26.21
N SER A 101 -5.21 -19.97 25.04
CA SER A 101 -6.30 -20.92 24.87
C SER A 101 -6.20 -22.12 25.82
N LYS A 102 -4.99 -22.62 26.09
CA LYS A 102 -4.77 -23.70 27.07
C LYS A 102 -5.12 -23.25 28.49
N VAL A 103 -4.68 -22.06 28.88
CA VAL A 103 -4.97 -21.49 30.21
C VAL A 103 -6.49 -21.29 30.39
N VAL A 104 -7.17 -20.75 29.39
CA VAL A 104 -8.64 -20.55 29.43
C VAL A 104 -9.36 -21.88 29.57
N SER A 105 -8.97 -22.92 28.84
CA SER A 105 -9.56 -24.26 28.99
C SER A 105 -9.37 -24.84 30.39
N ALA A 106 -8.14 -24.74 30.93
CA ALA A 106 -7.85 -25.23 32.28
C ALA A 106 -8.64 -24.49 33.37
N GLU A 107 -8.78 -23.16 33.26
CA GLU A 107 -9.61 -22.38 34.17
C GLU A 107 -11.10 -22.74 34.07
N LYS A 108 -11.59 -23.03 32.87
CA LYS A 108 -12.97 -23.47 32.66
C LYS A 108 -13.23 -24.84 33.31
N GLU A 109 -12.34 -25.81 33.11
CA GLU A 109 -12.44 -27.13 33.75
C GLU A 109 -12.42 -27.02 35.28
N ARG A 110 -11.58 -26.14 35.83
CA ARG A 110 -11.52 -25.86 37.27
C ARG A 110 -12.83 -25.26 37.80
N ASN A 111 -13.42 -24.33 37.06
CA ASN A 111 -14.69 -23.70 37.43
C ASN A 111 -15.87 -24.67 37.34
N ASP A 112 -15.90 -25.54 36.33
CA ASP A 112 -16.97 -26.53 36.14
C ASP A 112 -16.90 -27.69 37.18
N SER A 113 -15.78 -27.81 37.89
CA SER A 113 -15.54 -28.81 38.95
C SER A 113 -15.89 -28.32 40.37
N ILE A 114 -16.47 -27.13 40.52
CA ILE A 114 -16.92 -26.49 41.77
C ILE A 114 -18.44 -26.49 41.84
#